data_AF-A0A6V7MA90-F1
#
_entry.id   AF-A0A6V7MA90-F1
#
_cell.length_a   1.000
_cell.length_b   1.000
_cell.length_c   1.000
_cell.angle_alpha   90.00
_cell.angle_beta   90.00
_cell.angle_gamma   90.00
#
_symmetry.space_group_name_H-M   'P 1'
#
loop_
_entity.id
_entity.type
_entity.pdbx_description
1 polymer ?
#
loop_
_entity_poly.entity_id
_entity_poly.type
_entity_poly.pdbx_seq_one_letter_code
_entity_poly.pdbx_strand_id
1 'polypeptide(L)'
;YPIEERQSNIPFGFWYSLQEAILTLDQPQESRARNALKPIYARLTQALLRKATLPSCPDEAGDADERELLRCYRQDAADTMTYCYNVLGDDLLILLGQRLSSPQIDNQTWTDIESTLHAFQALCDCIGTQETQYIPAIIDLILSHIPYLNYPREVLATACASIGAYAEWIGEYPDPWLERSLQLVTLGLTQGSVASTPASLALKDLCRECAPHLAPLAPTILDTISRMLPTVPSGAGEGLRLMFSAGKLMNSLSSTDEQLRYLDSTIGPCVVRLRELLQSQ
;
A
#
# COMPACT_ATOMS: atom_id res chain seq x y z
N TYR A 1 -0.72 -3.59 22.53
CA TYR A 1 -1.35 -2.27 22.60
C TYR A 1 -2.69 -2.32 21.88
N PRO A 2 -3.75 -1.70 22.41
CA PRO A 2 -3.85 -1.08 23.73
C PRO A 2 -4.27 -2.08 24.83
N ILE A 3 -4.66 -3.30 24.45
CA ILE A 3 -5.31 -4.29 25.34
C ILE A 3 -4.32 -4.88 26.34
N GLU A 4 -3.27 -5.52 25.86
CA GLU A 4 -2.29 -6.20 26.72
C GLU A 4 -1.34 -5.24 27.46
N GLU A 5 -1.05 -4.09 26.85
CA GLU A 5 -0.19 -3.06 27.42
C GLU A 5 -0.45 -1.69 26.78
N ARG A 6 -0.13 -0.61 27.52
CA ARG A 6 -0.35 0.80 27.13
C ARG A 6 0.88 1.70 27.31
N GLN A 7 2.07 1.12 27.38
CA GLN A 7 3.32 1.85 27.67
C GLN A 7 4.15 2.11 26.42
N SER A 8 4.00 1.25 25.40
CA SER A 8 4.82 1.30 24.19
C SER A 8 4.59 2.51 23.29
N ASN A 9 3.55 3.31 23.55
CA ASN A 9 3.30 4.58 22.86
C ASN A 9 4.05 5.78 23.45
N ILE A 10 4.49 5.68 24.72
CA ILE A 10 5.22 6.76 25.41
C ILE A 10 6.55 7.15 24.72
N PRO A 11 7.39 6.21 24.24
CA PRO A 11 8.73 6.55 23.74
C PRO A 11 8.77 7.08 22.30
N PHE A 12 7.65 7.22 21.57
CA PHE A 12 7.69 7.70 20.18
C PHE A 12 8.35 9.08 20.03
N GLY A 13 8.02 10.04 20.91
CA GLY A 13 8.65 11.36 20.91
C GLY A 13 10.15 11.33 21.22
N PHE A 14 10.61 10.35 22.00
CA PHE A 14 12.04 10.16 22.25
C PHE A 14 12.77 9.72 20.97
N TRP A 15 12.22 8.76 20.21
CA TRP A 15 12.86 8.26 18.99
C TRP A 15 12.93 9.31 17.89
N TYR A 16 11.89 10.13 17.76
CA TYR A 16 11.90 11.34 16.93
C TYR A 16 13.01 12.32 17.36
N SER A 17 13.08 12.64 18.66
CA SER A 17 14.09 13.60 19.14
C SER A 17 15.52 13.09 18.94
N LEU A 18 15.73 11.78 19.14
CA LEU A 18 17.04 11.17 18.97
C LEU A 18 17.50 11.18 17.50
N GLN A 19 16.61 10.88 16.55
CA GLN A 19 16.99 10.90 15.13
C GLN A 19 17.32 12.32 14.66
N GLU A 20 16.54 13.33 15.07
CA GLU A 20 16.83 14.73 14.76
C GLU A 20 18.16 15.19 15.36
N ALA A 21 18.44 14.80 16.61
CA ALA A 21 19.71 15.10 17.25
C ALA A 21 20.90 14.46 16.51
N ILE A 22 20.73 13.31 15.86
CA ILE A 22 21.78 12.71 15.01
C ILE A 22 21.96 13.55 13.75
N LEU A 23 20.87 13.88 13.04
CA LEU A 23 20.91 14.58 11.75
C LEU A 23 21.40 16.04 11.84
N THR A 24 21.38 16.63 13.04
CA THR A 24 21.88 17.99 13.28
C THR A 24 23.38 18.06 13.59
N LEU A 25 24.05 16.91 13.70
CA LEU A 25 25.50 16.86 13.92
C LEU A 25 26.27 17.18 12.64
N ASP A 26 27.41 17.85 12.77
CA ASP A 26 28.35 18.01 11.67
C ASP A 26 29.11 16.70 11.38
N GLN A 27 29.61 16.56 10.17
CA GLN A 27 30.55 15.50 9.82
C GLN A 27 31.92 15.75 10.46
N PRO A 28 32.62 14.71 10.98
CA PRO A 28 32.30 13.27 10.95
C PRO A 28 31.47 12.75 12.14
N GLN A 29 31.02 13.62 13.06
CA GLN A 29 30.28 13.22 14.26
C GLN A 29 28.96 12.54 13.93
N GLU A 30 28.22 13.07 12.95
CA GLU A 30 26.98 12.46 12.46
C GLU A 30 27.19 11.00 12.05
N SER A 31 28.18 10.73 11.19
CA SER A 31 28.51 9.38 10.73
C SER A 31 28.90 8.44 11.88
N ARG A 32 29.66 8.94 12.86
CA ARG A 32 30.04 8.14 14.04
C ARG A 32 28.82 7.81 14.91
N ALA A 33 27.97 8.79 15.17
CA ALA A 33 26.75 8.61 15.96
C ALA A 33 25.79 7.64 15.28
N ARG A 34 25.54 7.83 13.98
CA ARG A 34 24.75 6.93 13.14
C ARG A 34 25.25 5.49 13.23
N ASN A 35 26.54 5.25 12.99
CA ASN A 35 27.13 3.92 13.05
C ASN A 35 27.03 3.28 14.44
N ALA A 36 27.22 4.05 15.51
CA ALA A 36 27.07 3.55 16.88
C ALA A 36 25.62 3.19 17.22
N LEU A 37 24.64 3.89 16.64
CA LEU A 37 23.22 3.73 16.94
C LEU A 37 22.50 2.76 16.00
N LYS A 38 23.08 2.39 14.86
CA LYS A 38 22.52 1.39 13.93
C LYS A 38 21.99 0.12 14.64
N PRO A 39 22.74 -0.55 15.56
CA PRO A 39 22.22 -1.74 16.24
C PRO A 39 21.00 -1.48 17.12
N ILE A 40 20.87 -0.26 17.67
CA ILE A 40 19.74 0.15 18.51
C ILE A 40 18.51 0.39 17.62
N TYR A 41 18.67 1.12 16.52
CA TYR A 41 17.58 1.35 15.56
C TYR A 41 17.13 0.06 14.87
N ALA A 42 18.04 -0.87 14.57
CA ALA A 42 17.66 -2.18 14.04
C ALA A 42 16.76 -2.97 15.02
N ARG A 43 17.10 -2.94 16.33
CA ARG A 43 16.26 -3.54 17.38
C ARG A 43 14.92 -2.81 17.54
N LEU A 44 14.92 -1.48 17.39
CA LEU A 44 13.71 -0.68 17.39
C LEU A 44 12.80 -1.08 16.23
N THR A 45 13.31 -1.15 15.00
CA THR A 45 12.56 -1.62 13.82
C THR A 45 11.92 -2.97 14.06
N GLN A 46 12.67 -3.94 14.59
CA GLN A 46 12.11 -5.26 14.94
C GLN A 46 11.03 -5.20 16.02
N ALA A 47 11.15 -4.28 16.99
CA ALA A 47 10.12 -4.05 17.98
C ALA A 47 8.88 -3.42 17.34
N LEU A 48 9.03 -2.33 16.58
CA LEU A 48 7.93 -1.64 15.89
C LEU A 48 7.13 -2.59 14.99
N LEU A 49 7.82 -3.37 14.16
CA LEU A 49 7.16 -4.34 13.28
C LEU A 49 6.33 -5.37 14.08
N ARG A 50 6.84 -5.86 15.22
CA ARG A 50 6.09 -6.78 16.10
C ARG A 50 4.95 -6.10 16.85
N LYS A 51 5.09 -4.82 17.19
CA LYS A 51 4.07 -4.07 17.94
C LYS A 51 2.96 -3.54 17.03
N ALA A 52 3.24 -3.39 15.74
CA ALA A 52 2.30 -2.91 14.73
C ALA A 52 1.56 -4.05 14.00
N THR A 53 1.70 -5.30 14.44
CA THR A 53 0.92 -6.43 13.90
C THR A 53 -0.56 -6.25 14.16
N LEU A 54 -1.37 -6.64 13.19
CA LEU A 54 -2.82 -6.78 13.40
C LEU A 54 -3.12 -7.94 14.37
N PRO A 55 -4.29 -7.90 15.04
CA PRO A 55 -4.80 -9.02 15.83
C PRO A 55 -4.93 -10.28 14.96
N SER A 56 -4.53 -11.44 15.48
CA SER A 56 -4.52 -12.69 14.70
C SER A 56 -5.92 -13.28 14.55
N CYS A 57 -6.82 -12.95 15.46
CA CYS A 57 -8.22 -13.36 15.42
C CYS A 57 -9.15 -12.22 15.91
N PRO A 58 -10.46 -12.29 15.61
CA PRO A 58 -11.43 -11.28 16.04
C PRO A 58 -11.49 -11.08 17.56
N ASP A 59 -11.23 -12.13 18.34
CA ASP A 59 -11.27 -12.06 19.81
C ASP A 59 -10.12 -11.22 20.39
N GLU A 60 -8.99 -11.13 19.68
CA GLU A 60 -7.85 -10.27 20.04
C GLU A 60 -8.04 -8.82 19.60
N ALA A 61 -9.04 -8.51 18.77
CA ALA A 61 -9.19 -7.20 18.16
C ALA A 61 -9.76 -6.13 19.09
N GLY A 62 -10.38 -6.53 20.20
CA GLY A 62 -10.99 -5.60 21.15
C GLY A 62 -12.22 -4.88 20.60
N ASP A 63 -12.68 -3.88 21.35
CA ASP A 63 -13.83 -3.06 20.97
C ASP A 63 -13.51 -1.98 19.91
N ALA A 64 -14.49 -1.14 19.57
CA ALA A 64 -14.30 -0.12 18.53
C ALA A 64 -13.26 0.94 18.91
N ASP A 65 -13.21 1.34 20.19
CA ASP A 65 -12.28 2.36 20.67
C ASP A 65 -10.87 1.78 20.72
N GLU A 66 -10.72 0.51 21.14
CA GLU A 66 -9.45 -0.20 21.16
C GLU A 66 -8.86 -0.41 19.75
N ARG A 67 -9.72 -0.70 18.76
CA ARG A 67 -9.29 -0.79 17.35
C ARG A 67 -8.83 0.56 16.81
N GLU A 68 -9.51 1.64 17.16
CA GLU A 68 -9.09 2.98 16.73
C GLU A 68 -7.79 3.40 17.41
N LEU A 69 -7.60 3.09 18.69
CA LEU A 69 -6.33 3.29 19.38
C LEU A 69 -5.19 2.49 18.73
N LEU A 70 -5.42 1.23 18.36
CA LEU A 70 -4.44 0.43 17.62
C LEU A 70 -4.13 1.06 16.25
N ARG A 71 -5.15 1.56 15.52
CA ARG A 71 -4.94 2.25 14.24
C ARG A 71 -4.03 3.47 14.39
N CYS A 72 -4.26 4.31 15.38
CA CYS A 72 -3.39 5.45 15.69
C CYS A 72 -1.97 5.01 16.08
N TYR A 73 -1.85 3.98 16.93
CA TYR A 73 -0.56 3.43 17.31
C TYR A 73 0.25 2.89 16.12
N ARG A 74 -0.42 2.23 15.17
CA ARG A 74 0.22 1.76 13.94
C ARG A 74 0.71 2.93 13.08
N GLN A 75 -0.02 4.04 13.03
CA GLN A 75 0.43 5.27 12.39
C GLN A 75 1.70 5.82 13.07
N ASP A 76 1.71 5.95 14.41
CA ASP A 76 2.89 6.43 15.12
C ASP A 76 4.11 5.50 14.92
N ALA A 77 3.86 4.18 14.85
CA ALA A 77 4.89 3.19 14.56
C ALA A 77 5.43 3.30 13.12
N ALA A 78 4.55 3.57 12.16
CA ALA A 78 4.88 3.82 10.76
C ALA A 78 5.72 5.10 10.61
N ASP A 79 5.31 6.20 11.25
CA ASP A 79 6.07 7.44 11.28
C ASP A 79 7.45 7.22 11.93
N THR A 80 7.51 6.43 13.00
CA THR A 80 8.79 6.06 13.63
C THR A 80 9.65 5.15 12.75
N MET A 81 9.06 4.40 11.82
CA MET A 81 9.80 3.62 10.84
C MET A 81 10.61 4.52 9.90
N THR A 82 10.08 5.69 9.53
CA THR A 82 10.81 6.69 8.72
C THR A 82 12.06 7.18 9.44
N TYR A 83 11.97 7.40 10.76
CA TYR A 83 13.11 7.75 11.61
C TYR A 83 14.15 6.64 11.68
N CYS A 84 13.70 5.38 11.66
CA CYS A 84 14.61 4.24 11.58
C CYS A 84 15.34 4.20 10.25
N TYR A 85 14.62 4.45 9.13
CA TYR A 85 15.23 4.54 7.81
C TYR A 85 16.26 5.67 7.72
N ASN A 86 15.97 6.83 8.32
CA ASN A 86 16.91 7.95 8.40
C ASN A 86 18.23 7.62 9.08
N VAL A 87 18.32 6.55 9.88
CA VAL A 87 19.57 6.10 10.54
C VAL A 87 20.15 4.87 9.84
N LEU A 88 19.32 3.90 9.49
CA LEU A 88 19.70 2.59 8.96
C LEU A 88 19.97 2.61 7.44
N GLY A 89 19.22 3.42 6.69
CA GLY A 89 19.17 3.38 5.23
C GLY A 89 18.77 1.99 4.72
N ASP A 90 19.48 1.52 3.71
CA ASP A 90 19.26 0.24 3.04
C ASP A 90 19.23 -0.98 3.97
N ASP A 91 19.94 -0.94 5.11
CA ASP A 91 19.92 -2.01 6.12
C ASP A 91 18.48 -2.31 6.58
N LEU A 92 17.61 -1.30 6.60
CA LEU A 92 16.20 -1.46 6.92
C LEU A 92 15.42 -2.16 5.79
N LEU A 93 15.70 -1.85 4.53
CA LEU A 93 15.07 -2.51 3.38
C LEU A 93 15.49 -3.98 3.29
N ILE A 94 16.76 -4.28 3.55
CA ILE A 94 17.28 -5.65 3.66
C ILE A 94 16.50 -6.41 4.75
N LEU A 95 16.29 -5.80 5.92
CA LEU A 95 15.54 -6.41 7.02
C LEU A 95 14.09 -6.72 6.61
N LEU A 96 13.40 -5.79 5.92
CA LEU A 96 12.04 -6.02 5.43
C LEU A 96 11.99 -7.15 4.40
N GLY A 97 12.92 -7.16 3.44
CA GLY A 97 13.03 -8.22 2.43
C GLY A 97 13.33 -9.60 3.04
N GLN A 98 14.21 -9.67 4.04
CA GLN A 98 14.48 -10.90 4.79
C GLN A 98 13.24 -11.41 5.53
N ARG A 99 12.46 -10.50 6.11
CA ARG A 99 11.22 -10.87 6.80
C ARG A 99 10.15 -11.38 5.84
N LEU A 100 9.99 -10.76 4.66
CA LEU A 100 9.05 -11.21 3.63
C LEU A 100 9.46 -12.55 2.98
N SER A 101 10.76 -12.83 2.89
CA SER A 101 11.29 -14.06 2.30
C SER A 101 11.38 -15.24 3.28
N SER A 102 11.14 -15.02 4.58
CA SER A 102 11.20 -16.07 5.59
C SER A 102 10.15 -17.16 5.31
N PRO A 103 10.52 -18.46 5.39
CA PRO A 103 9.60 -19.55 5.15
C PRO A 103 8.41 -19.50 6.12
N GLN A 104 7.22 -19.68 5.57
CA GLN A 104 5.96 -19.46 6.26
C GLN A 104 5.50 -20.78 6.89
N ILE A 105 5.87 -21.01 8.15
CA ILE A 105 5.70 -22.30 8.82
C ILE A 105 4.41 -22.36 9.67
N ASP A 106 3.83 -21.23 10.09
CA ASP A 106 2.72 -21.18 11.06
C ASP A 106 1.64 -20.11 10.75
N ASN A 107 0.45 -20.21 11.35
CA ASN A 107 -0.65 -19.22 11.22
C ASN A 107 -0.29 -17.78 11.67
N GLN A 108 0.77 -17.59 12.48
CA GLN A 108 1.29 -16.27 12.87
C GLN A 108 2.08 -15.56 11.75
N THR A 109 2.25 -16.20 10.59
CA THR A 109 3.05 -15.64 9.49
C THR A 109 2.35 -14.51 8.74
N TRP A 110 1.03 -14.50 8.65
CA TRP A 110 0.33 -13.48 7.85
C TRP A 110 0.36 -12.10 8.52
N THR A 111 0.32 -12.03 9.85
CA THR A 111 0.42 -10.76 10.60
C THR A 111 1.83 -10.16 10.49
N ASP A 112 2.85 -11.01 10.42
CA ASP A 112 4.23 -10.60 10.15
C ASP A 112 4.39 -10.08 8.72
N ILE A 113 3.79 -10.72 7.72
CA ILE A 113 3.76 -10.22 6.34
C ILE A 113 3.06 -8.87 6.31
N GLU A 114 1.85 -8.78 6.87
CA GLU A 114 1.04 -7.57 6.85
C GLU A 114 1.74 -6.38 7.51
N SER A 115 2.32 -6.58 8.69
CA SER A 115 3.08 -5.52 9.38
C SER A 115 4.32 -5.09 8.61
N THR A 116 4.96 -6.02 7.89
CA THR A 116 6.10 -5.72 7.02
C THR A 116 5.69 -4.91 5.80
N LEU A 117 4.56 -5.26 5.17
CA LEU A 117 3.97 -4.48 4.08
C LEU A 117 3.59 -3.07 4.55
N HIS A 118 2.96 -2.96 5.72
CA HIS A 118 2.57 -1.67 6.30
C HIS A 118 3.79 -0.78 6.59
N ALA A 119 4.86 -1.36 7.13
CA ALA A 119 6.11 -0.65 7.33
C ALA A 119 6.77 -0.24 6.00
N PHE A 120 6.76 -1.12 4.99
CA PHE A 120 7.30 -0.80 3.67
C PHE A 120 6.53 0.35 3.00
N GLN A 121 5.20 0.32 3.08
CA GLN A 121 4.33 1.39 2.61
C GLN A 121 4.71 2.75 3.24
N ALA A 122 4.95 2.77 4.55
CA ALA A 122 5.28 4.00 5.28
C ALA A 122 6.59 4.68 4.83
N LEU A 123 7.46 3.96 4.12
CA LEU A 123 8.76 4.45 3.68
C LEU A 123 8.73 5.09 2.28
N CYS A 124 7.59 5.03 1.57
CA CYS A 124 7.51 5.52 0.19
C CYS A 124 7.99 6.96 0.04
N ASP A 125 7.62 7.83 0.98
CA ASP A 125 7.97 9.26 0.91
C ASP A 125 9.44 9.54 1.24
N CYS A 126 10.12 8.59 1.89
CA CYS A 126 11.53 8.70 2.26
C CYS A 126 12.46 8.11 1.20
N ILE A 127 11.93 7.26 0.32
CA ILE A 127 12.69 6.51 -0.67
C ILE A 127 12.41 7.11 -2.04
N GLY A 128 13.41 7.78 -2.61
CA GLY A 128 13.30 8.29 -3.98
C GLY A 128 13.33 7.17 -5.02
N THR A 129 12.93 7.50 -6.25
CA THR A 129 12.92 6.60 -7.41
C THR A 129 14.31 6.14 -7.88
N GLN A 130 15.38 6.62 -7.25
CA GLN A 130 16.76 6.25 -7.59
C GLN A 130 17.21 4.93 -6.93
N GLU A 131 16.50 4.46 -5.90
CA GLU A 131 16.76 3.15 -5.30
C GLU A 131 16.29 2.06 -6.26
N THR A 132 17.21 1.24 -6.76
CA THR A 132 16.94 0.25 -7.83
C THR A 132 17.41 -1.16 -7.48
N GLN A 133 17.88 -1.38 -6.25
CA GLN A 133 18.38 -2.66 -5.78
C GLN A 133 17.35 -3.35 -4.88
N TYR A 134 16.85 -2.65 -3.85
CA TYR A 134 16.04 -3.26 -2.79
C TYR A 134 14.54 -3.12 -3.02
N ILE A 135 14.06 -1.99 -3.56
CA ILE A 135 12.67 -1.75 -3.93
C ILE A 135 12.19 -2.80 -4.95
N PRO A 136 12.86 -3.04 -6.09
CA PRO A 136 12.41 -4.08 -7.02
C PRO A 136 12.40 -5.48 -6.38
N ALA A 137 13.39 -5.79 -5.52
CA ALA A 137 13.42 -7.08 -4.82
C ALA A 137 12.24 -7.25 -3.84
N ILE A 138 11.90 -6.20 -3.09
CA ILE A 138 10.73 -6.22 -2.18
C ILE A 138 9.44 -6.29 -3.00
N ILE A 139 9.29 -5.48 -4.05
CA ILE A 139 8.12 -5.52 -4.93
C ILE A 139 7.95 -6.92 -5.54
N ASP A 140 9.03 -7.60 -5.96
CA ASP A 140 8.94 -8.98 -6.45
C ASP A 140 8.47 -9.96 -5.37
N LEU A 141 8.94 -9.81 -4.12
CA LEU A 141 8.44 -10.61 -2.99
C LEU A 141 6.93 -10.39 -2.80
N ILE A 142 6.48 -9.13 -2.84
CA ILE A 142 5.07 -8.77 -2.73
C ILE A 142 4.26 -9.39 -3.87
N LEU A 143 4.73 -9.30 -5.12
CA LEU A 143 3.95 -9.71 -6.29
C LEU A 143 4.04 -11.21 -6.61
N SER A 144 5.11 -11.91 -6.25
CA SER A 144 5.31 -13.34 -6.62
C SER A 144 5.10 -14.31 -5.45
N HIS A 145 5.46 -13.92 -4.22
CA HIS A 145 5.73 -14.89 -3.15
C HIS A 145 4.63 -14.98 -2.10
N ILE A 146 3.75 -13.97 -1.99
CA ILE A 146 2.69 -13.93 -0.98
C ILE A 146 1.43 -14.66 -1.50
N PRO A 147 0.97 -15.75 -0.86
CA PRO A 147 -0.24 -16.47 -1.27
C PRO A 147 -1.51 -15.75 -0.77
N TYR A 148 -1.86 -14.60 -1.36
CA TYR A 148 -2.96 -13.73 -0.91
C TYR A 148 -4.32 -14.42 -0.73
N LEU A 149 -4.61 -15.46 -1.51
CA LEU A 149 -5.86 -16.21 -1.41
C LEU A 149 -5.94 -17.10 -0.16
N ASN A 150 -4.80 -17.42 0.45
CA ASN A 150 -4.70 -18.22 1.67
C ASN A 150 -4.71 -17.35 2.94
N TYR A 151 -4.67 -16.01 2.80
CA TYR A 151 -4.57 -15.08 3.91
C TYR A 151 -5.80 -14.19 4.08
N PRO A 152 -5.97 -13.59 5.28
CA PRO A 152 -6.98 -12.58 5.50
C PRO A 152 -6.86 -11.42 4.51
N ARG A 153 -7.98 -10.77 4.23
CA ARG A 153 -8.08 -9.73 3.18
C ARG A 153 -7.28 -8.49 3.52
N GLU A 154 -6.96 -8.30 4.79
CA GLU A 154 -6.08 -7.27 5.34
C GLU A 154 -4.69 -7.33 4.69
N VAL A 155 -4.15 -8.53 4.44
CA VAL A 155 -2.84 -8.67 3.77
C VAL A 155 -2.90 -8.13 2.34
N LEU A 156 -3.95 -8.51 1.59
CA LEU A 156 -4.17 -8.03 0.24
C LEU A 156 -4.45 -6.51 0.21
N ALA A 157 -5.19 -6.00 1.19
CA ALA A 157 -5.48 -4.59 1.37
C ALA A 157 -4.20 -3.77 1.56
N THR A 158 -3.33 -4.21 2.48
CA THR A 158 -2.04 -3.55 2.77
C THR A 158 -1.06 -3.70 1.61
N ALA A 159 -1.07 -4.82 0.90
CA ALA A 159 -0.25 -5.00 -0.32
C ALA A 159 -0.69 -4.04 -1.44
N CYS A 160 -2.00 -3.91 -1.69
CA CYS A 160 -2.53 -2.93 -2.63
C CYS A 160 -2.13 -1.50 -2.24
N ALA A 161 -2.28 -1.14 -0.96
CA ALA A 161 -1.87 0.17 -0.47
C ALA A 161 -0.36 0.42 -0.66
N SER A 162 0.47 -0.59 -0.40
CA SER A 162 1.92 -0.53 -0.63
C SER A 162 2.23 -0.32 -2.11
N ILE A 163 1.64 -1.10 -3.01
CA ILE A 163 1.84 -0.93 -4.45
C ILE A 163 1.39 0.45 -4.94
N GLY A 164 0.27 0.96 -4.43
CA GLY A 164 -0.18 2.33 -4.73
C GLY A 164 0.82 3.39 -4.27
N ALA A 165 1.38 3.23 -3.08
CA ALA A 165 2.38 4.15 -2.53
C ALA A 165 3.68 4.18 -3.37
N TYR A 166 4.07 3.05 -3.97
CA TYR A 166 5.24 2.96 -4.87
C TYR A 166 4.88 3.15 -6.35
N ALA A 167 3.71 3.71 -6.68
CA ALA A 167 3.29 3.92 -8.07
C ALA A 167 4.24 4.84 -8.86
N GLU A 168 4.85 5.84 -8.21
CA GLU A 168 5.85 6.71 -8.84
C GLU A 168 7.09 5.92 -9.26
N TRP A 169 7.61 5.08 -8.36
CA TRP A 169 8.73 4.19 -8.64
C TRP A 169 8.41 3.21 -9.78
N ILE A 170 7.20 2.63 -9.78
CA ILE A 170 6.73 1.74 -10.85
C ILE A 170 6.56 2.51 -12.18
N GLY A 171 6.20 3.79 -12.13
CA GLY A 171 6.14 4.65 -13.32
C GLY A 171 7.50 4.86 -13.98
N GLU A 172 8.57 5.02 -13.19
CA GLU A 172 9.95 5.12 -13.68
C GLU A 172 10.50 3.78 -14.20
N TYR A 173 10.10 2.66 -13.57
CA TYR A 173 10.49 1.30 -13.99
C TYR A 173 9.24 0.45 -14.24
N PRO A 174 8.55 0.59 -15.39
CA PRO A 174 7.28 -0.09 -15.63
C PRO A 174 7.42 -1.59 -15.90
N ASP A 175 8.50 -2.03 -16.53
CA ASP A 175 8.71 -3.44 -16.88
C ASP A 175 9.60 -4.14 -15.83
N PRO A 176 9.21 -5.29 -15.24
CA PRO A 176 7.94 -6.02 -15.39
C PRO A 176 6.86 -5.63 -14.36
N TRP A 177 7.06 -4.54 -13.62
CA TRP A 177 6.34 -4.27 -12.36
C TRP A 177 4.90 -3.79 -12.56
N LEU A 178 4.61 -3.03 -13.60
CA LEU A 178 3.31 -2.40 -13.83
C LEU A 178 2.20 -3.43 -14.06
N GLU A 179 2.40 -4.34 -15.01
CA GLU A 179 1.39 -5.36 -15.33
C GLU A 179 1.07 -6.23 -14.09
N ARG A 180 2.12 -6.65 -13.39
CA ARG A 180 2.00 -7.50 -12.19
C ARG A 180 1.32 -6.76 -11.03
N SER A 181 1.62 -5.47 -10.87
CA SER A 181 0.96 -4.59 -9.90
C SER A 181 -0.53 -4.45 -10.21
N LEU A 182 -0.90 -4.25 -11.47
CA LEU A 182 -2.28 -4.15 -11.91
C LEU A 182 -3.06 -5.47 -11.73
N GLN A 183 -2.40 -6.62 -11.89
CA GLN A 183 -2.97 -7.93 -11.57
C GLN A 183 -3.30 -8.05 -10.07
N LEU A 184 -2.38 -7.65 -9.18
CA LEU A 184 -2.63 -7.63 -7.73
C LEU A 184 -3.79 -6.68 -7.37
N VAL A 185 -3.79 -5.47 -7.94
CA VAL A 185 -4.83 -4.48 -7.68
C VAL A 185 -6.19 -4.96 -8.17
N THR A 186 -6.24 -5.62 -9.32
CA THR A 186 -7.46 -6.25 -9.85
C THR A 186 -7.96 -7.36 -8.94
N LEU A 187 -7.06 -8.16 -8.37
CA LEU A 187 -7.42 -9.13 -7.33
C LEU A 187 -8.04 -8.40 -6.12
N GLY A 188 -7.45 -7.30 -5.65
CA GLY A 188 -7.99 -6.49 -4.56
C GLY A 188 -9.41 -5.96 -4.81
N LEU A 189 -9.67 -5.45 -6.02
CA LEU A 189 -10.99 -4.95 -6.44
C LEU A 189 -12.03 -6.07 -6.48
N THR A 190 -11.68 -7.23 -7.04
CA THR A 190 -12.64 -8.32 -7.28
C THR A 190 -13.00 -9.11 -6.03
N GLN A 191 -12.22 -9.02 -4.95
CA GLN A 191 -12.50 -9.74 -3.70
C GLN A 191 -13.50 -9.00 -2.78
N GLY A 192 -14.15 -7.92 -3.24
CA GLY A 192 -15.39 -7.35 -2.67
C GLY A 192 -15.37 -7.03 -1.17
N SER A 193 -14.21 -6.70 -0.62
CA SER A 193 -13.95 -6.68 0.83
C SER A 193 -13.13 -5.45 1.25
N VAL A 194 -12.55 -5.50 2.47
CA VAL A 194 -11.61 -4.50 3.03
C VAL A 194 -10.53 -4.07 2.02
N ALA A 195 -10.15 -4.94 1.08
CA ALA A 195 -9.17 -4.65 0.05
C ALA A 195 -9.65 -3.73 -1.09
N SER A 196 -10.96 -3.57 -1.32
CA SER A 196 -11.48 -2.83 -2.49
C SER A 196 -11.12 -1.35 -2.45
N THR A 197 -11.20 -0.73 -1.26
CA THR A 197 -10.85 0.68 -1.09
C THR A 197 -9.36 0.93 -1.36
N PRO A 198 -8.41 0.24 -0.70
CA PRO A 198 -6.98 0.35 -1.03
C PRO A 198 -6.66 0.01 -2.49
N ALA A 199 -7.30 -1.00 -3.07
CA ALA A 199 -7.09 -1.36 -4.46
C ALA A 199 -7.54 -0.25 -5.42
N SER A 200 -8.70 0.37 -5.17
CA SER A 200 -9.18 1.49 -5.99
C SER A 200 -8.29 2.75 -5.88
N LEU A 201 -7.65 2.97 -4.72
CA LEU A 201 -6.65 4.02 -4.54
C LEU A 201 -5.37 3.69 -5.33
N ALA A 202 -4.84 2.49 -5.15
CA ALA A 202 -3.66 2.02 -5.87
C ALA A 202 -3.86 2.05 -7.39
N LEU A 203 -5.02 1.65 -7.89
CA LEU A 203 -5.35 1.75 -9.32
C LEU A 203 -5.29 3.20 -9.81
N LYS A 204 -5.88 4.12 -9.04
CA LYS A 204 -5.87 5.55 -9.36
C LYS A 204 -4.44 6.09 -9.41
N ASP A 205 -3.59 5.72 -8.46
CA ASP A 205 -2.21 6.19 -8.39
C ASP A 205 -1.36 5.59 -9.52
N LEU A 206 -1.46 4.28 -9.79
CA LEU A 206 -0.83 3.63 -10.95
C LEU A 206 -1.30 4.26 -12.27
N CYS A 207 -2.59 4.57 -12.42
CA CYS A 207 -3.10 5.23 -13.62
C CYS A 207 -2.58 6.67 -13.77
N ARG A 208 -2.20 7.33 -12.67
CA ARG A 208 -1.65 8.68 -12.66
C ARG A 208 -0.18 8.66 -13.04
N GLU A 209 0.61 7.84 -12.37
CA GLU A 209 2.08 7.82 -12.51
C GLU A 209 2.55 7.03 -13.74
N CYS A 210 1.85 5.96 -14.11
CA CYS A 210 2.28 5.06 -15.19
C CYS A 210 1.63 5.37 -16.54
N ALA A 211 0.98 6.54 -16.70
CA ALA A 211 0.16 6.89 -17.86
C ALA A 211 0.78 6.59 -19.25
N PRO A 212 2.09 6.83 -19.51
CA PRO A 212 2.71 6.52 -20.79
C PRO A 212 2.74 5.03 -21.15
N HIS A 213 2.62 4.15 -20.15
CA HIS A 213 2.80 2.69 -20.28
C HIS A 213 1.48 1.92 -20.22
N LEU A 214 0.34 2.59 -20.02
CA LEU A 214 -0.95 1.94 -19.79
C LEU A 214 -1.63 1.45 -21.07
N ALA A 215 -1.30 1.99 -22.25
CA ALA A 215 -2.02 1.70 -23.49
C ALA A 215 -2.18 0.20 -23.79
N PRO A 216 -1.15 -0.66 -23.64
CA PRO A 216 -1.29 -2.10 -23.89
C PRO A 216 -2.18 -2.82 -22.87
N LEU A 217 -2.27 -2.30 -21.65
CA LEU A 217 -2.98 -2.92 -20.52
C LEU A 217 -4.40 -2.36 -20.34
N ALA A 218 -4.69 -1.22 -20.97
CA ALA A 218 -5.92 -0.46 -20.78
C ALA A 218 -7.20 -1.27 -21.07
N PRO A 219 -7.33 -2.07 -22.14
CA PRO A 219 -8.55 -2.83 -22.42
C PRO A 219 -8.93 -3.78 -21.28
N THR A 220 -7.96 -4.54 -20.77
CA THR A 220 -8.17 -5.52 -19.68
C THR A 220 -8.62 -4.84 -18.38
N ILE A 221 -8.01 -3.70 -18.05
CA ILE A 221 -8.35 -2.95 -16.83
C ILE A 221 -9.71 -2.27 -16.99
N LEU A 222 -10.01 -1.69 -18.15
CA LEU A 222 -11.30 -1.07 -18.43
C LEU A 222 -12.44 -2.08 -18.37
N ASP A 223 -12.26 -3.28 -18.93
CA ASP A 223 -13.22 -4.38 -18.81
C ASP A 223 -13.49 -4.76 -17.33
N THR A 224 -12.44 -4.76 -16.51
CA THR A 224 -12.54 -5.00 -15.07
C THR A 224 -13.32 -3.88 -14.38
N ILE A 225 -13.00 -2.61 -14.67
CA ILE A 225 -13.69 -1.45 -14.11
C ILE A 225 -15.18 -1.48 -14.48
N SER A 226 -15.52 -1.71 -15.76
CA SER A 226 -16.92 -1.77 -16.23
C SER A 226 -17.71 -2.90 -15.54
N ARG A 227 -17.06 -4.00 -15.17
CA ARG A 227 -17.69 -5.09 -14.41
C ARG A 227 -17.88 -4.75 -12.93
N MET A 228 -16.93 -4.03 -12.34
CA MET A 228 -16.94 -3.68 -10.92
C MET A 228 -17.86 -2.50 -10.61
N LEU A 229 -17.90 -1.48 -11.46
CA LEU A 229 -18.68 -0.24 -11.24
C LEU A 229 -20.14 -0.47 -10.80
N PRO A 230 -20.93 -1.39 -11.42
CA PRO A 230 -22.30 -1.66 -10.99
C PRO A 230 -22.42 -2.26 -9.58
N THR A 231 -21.35 -2.88 -9.07
CA THR A 231 -21.33 -3.50 -7.74
C THR A 231 -20.94 -2.51 -6.63
N VAL A 232 -20.37 -1.36 -7.00
CA VAL A 232 -19.94 -0.35 -6.05
C VAL A 232 -21.14 0.44 -5.54
N PRO A 233 -21.33 0.60 -4.21
CA PRO A 233 -22.42 1.39 -3.66
C PRO A 233 -22.44 2.83 -4.19
N SER A 234 -23.62 3.34 -4.52
CA SER A 234 -23.81 4.73 -4.97
C SER A 234 -23.25 5.71 -3.96
N GLY A 235 -22.40 6.65 -4.42
CA GLY A 235 -21.76 7.66 -3.57
C GLY A 235 -20.53 7.17 -2.81
N ALA A 236 -20.12 5.90 -2.95
CA ALA A 236 -18.85 5.43 -2.41
C ALA A 236 -17.67 6.09 -3.14
N GLY A 237 -16.66 6.52 -2.39
CA GLY A 237 -15.44 7.11 -2.97
C GLY A 237 -14.70 6.17 -3.94
N GLU A 238 -14.92 4.87 -3.82
CA GLU A 238 -14.40 3.85 -4.75
C GLU A 238 -14.89 4.07 -6.18
N GLY A 239 -16.19 4.32 -6.40
CA GLY A 239 -16.74 4.53 -7.73
C GLY A 239 -16.12 5.74 -8.42
N LEU A 240 -15.90 6.83 -7.66
CA LEU A 240 -15.21 8.02 -8.16
C LEU A 240 -13.77 7.72 -8.60
N ARG A 241 -13.03 6.90 -7.84
CA ARG A 241 -11.66 6.49 -8.17
C ARG A 241 -11.60 5.57 -9.39
N LEU A 242 -12.54 4.64 -9.50
CA LEU A 242 -12.67 3.77 -10.67
C LEU A 242 -12.98 4.59 -11.94
N MET A 243 -13.90 5.56 -11.86
CA MET A 243 -14.22 6.46 -12.97
C MET A 243 -13.02 7.34 -13.37
N PHE A 244 -12.26 7.86 -12.40
CA PHE A 244 -11.02 8.58 -12.68
C PHE A 244 -10.02 7.70 -13.45
N SER A 245 -9.82 6.48 -12.96
CA SER A 245 -8.89 5.51 -13.55
C SER A 245 -9.32 5.14 -14.97
N ALA A 246 -10.62 4.86 -15.17
CA ALA A 246 -11.19 4.61 -16.50
C ALA A 246 -10.95 5.78 -17.46
N GLY A 247 -11.14 7.03 -17.01
CA GLY A 247 -10.85 8.22 -17.81
C GLY A 247 -9.40 8.29 -18.28
N LYS A 248 -8.45 8.02 -17.38
CA LYS A 248 -7.01 7.98 -17.70
C LYS A 248 -6.67 6.87 -18.69
N LEU A 249 -7.22 5.68 -18.49
CA LEU A 249 -7.00 4.52 -19.35
C LEU A 249 -7.61 4.73 -20.74
N MET A 250 -8.82 5.29 -20.83
CA MET A 250 -9.43 5.63 -22.13
C MET A 250 -8.58 6.61 -22.91
N ASN A 251 -8.02 7.63 -22.25
CA ASN A 251 -7.11 8.59 -22.91
C ASN A 251 -5.81 7.95 -23.44
N SER A 252 -5.44 6.76 -22.94
CA SER A 252 -4.27 6.02 -23.43
C SER A 252 -4.56 5.13 -24.65
N LEU A 253 -5.84 4.92 -24.99
CA LEU A 253 -6.24 4.12 -26.15
C LEU A 253 -5.92 4.83 -27.46
N SER A 254 -5.48 4.06 -28.46
CA SER A 254 -5.09 4.58 -29.78
C SER A 254 -6.26 4.92 -30.71
N SER A 255 -7.44 4.34 -30.49
CA SER A 255 -8.61 4.50 -31.37
C SER A 255 -9.76 5.22 -30.69
N THR A 256 -10.33 6.22 -31.36
CA THR A 256 -11.55 6.91 -30.91
C THR A 256 -12.74 5.97 -30.80
N ASP A 257 -12.84 4.95 -31.67
CA ASP A 257 -13.94 3.98 -31.61
C ASP A 257 -13.86 3.12 -30.33
N GLU A 258 -12.65 2.76 -29.92
CA GLU A 258 -12.43 2.04 -28.66
C GLU A 258 -12.74 2.92 -27.44
N GLN A 259 -12.32 4.20 -27.49
CA GLN A 259 -12.66 5.17 -26.46
C GLN A 259 -14.18 5.32 -26.30
N LEU A 260 -14.92 5.47 -27.40
CA LEU A 260 -16.38 5.58 -27.38
C LEU A 260 -17.05 4.32 -26.82
N ARG A 261 -16.57 3.14 -27.22
CA ARG A 261 -17.08 1.86 -26.68
C ARG A 261 -16.92 1.76 -25.17
N TYR A 262 -15.76 2.14 -24.65
CA TYR A 262 -15.50 2.10 -23.21
C TYR A 262 -16.25 3.20 -22.44
N LEU A 263 -16.39 4.38 -23.05
CA LEU A 263 -17.20 5.48 -22.52
C LEU A 263 -18.66 5.04 -22.34
N ASP A 264 -19.25 4.38 -23.35
CA ASP A 264 -20.60 3.86 -23.26
C ASP A 264 -20.72 2.76 -22.20
N SER A 265 -19.72 1.87 -22.08
CA SER A 265 -19.74 0.79 -21.08
C SER A 265 -19.62 1.27 -19.62
N THR A 266 -18.99 2.42 -19.40
CA THR A 266 -18.71 2.97 -18.06
C THR A 266 -19.70 4.07 -17.67
N ILE A 267 -19.88 5.09 -18.52
CA ILE A 267 -20.75 6.25 -18.28
C ILE A 267 -22.19 5.96 -18.70
N GLY A 268 -22.41 5.14 -19.74
CA GLY A 268 -23.75 4.81 -20.24
C GLY A 268 -24.72 4.36 -19.15
N PRO A 269 -24.36 3.40 -18.26
CA PRO A 269 -25.21 2.99 -17.14
C PRO A 269 -25.61 4.15 -16.21
N CYS A 270 -24.69 5.07 -15.92
CA CYS A 270 -24.95 6.26 -15.10
C CYS A 270 -25.97 7.19 -15.76
N VAL A 271 -25.85 7.41 -17.08
CA VAL A 271 -26.78 8.25 -17.86
C VAL A 271 -28.18 7.64 -17.92
N VAL A 272 -28.27 6.32 -18.13
CA VAL A 272 -29.56 5.60 -18.10
C VAL A 272 -30.21 5.75 -16.73
N ARG A 273 -29.43 5.58 -15.65
CA ARG A 273 -29.96 5.70 -14.29
C ARG A 273 -30.43 7.12 -13.95
N LEU A 274 -29.70 8.15 -14.39
CA LEU A 274 -30.13 9.54 -14.25
C LEU A 274 -31.44 9.80 -14.98
N ARG A 275 -31.62 9.25 -16.19
CA ARG A 275 -32.86 9.37 -16.96
C ARG A 275 -34.04 8.72 -16.25
N GLU A 276 -33.86 7.51 -15.70
CA GLU A 276 -34.89 6.82 -14.92
C GLU A 276 -35.32 7.65 -13.70
N LEU A 277 -34.36 8.22 -12.97
CA LEU A 277 -34.65 9.06 -11.80
C LEU A 277 -35.44 10.32 -12.16
N LEU A 278 -35.08 10.98 -13.27
CA LEU A 278 -35.79 12.16 -13.78
C LEU A 278 -37.18 11.84 -14.31
N GLN A 279 -37.43 10.62 -14.78
CA GLN A 279 -38.75 10.16 -15.25
C GLN A 279 -39.65 9.64 -14.10
N SER A 280 -39.05 9.34 -12.94
CA SER A 280 -39.76 8.89 -11.73
C SER A 280 -40.21 10.01 -10.79
N GLN A 281 -39.95 11.27 -11.15
CA GLN A 281 -40.46 12.48 -10.51
C GLN A 281 -41.65 13.04 -11.31
#